data_AF-A0A7X7Z9R5-F1
#
_entry.id   AF-A0A7X7Z9R5-F1
#
_cell.length_a   1.000
_cell.length_b   1.000
_cell.length_c   1.000
_cell.angle_alpha   90.00
_cell.angle_beta   90.00
_cell.angle_gamma   90.00
#
_symmetry.space_group_name_H-M   'P 1'
#
loop_
_entity.id
_entity.type
_entity.pdbx_description
1 polymer ?
#
loop_
_entity_poly.entity_id
_entity_poly.type
_entity_poly.pdbx_seq_one_letter_code
_entity_poly.pdbx_strand_id
1 'polypeptide(L)'
;KSFEYIPLAPAGAVSSTAADMAKFMQMLLNKGSLGDAKIVSDSTFESMLTPVLVHAPGTNPCLHGFMDMSNKGVHIFGHGGDTFWFHTLLAVIPEQDMGIFLSFNSMKGGEAYGEVANLLINKFFHHQDTLVPSISLSDEYLSKFAGEYKTNRYPHSDYLKLISLMGRMRVKAKEGKLQIASDSKVDYYVPTDSLSFRKEFDSESMIFQVDKKDDVEYAFLSNMSIFAFEKVPFRESRGLHLSILILVVLLSLVVLFHWPITFFVRFNYQALGSAPKPMPFGVKLSMWTTSFLLLFFYVGLSLSFAGGPEAVVYSVPATVKYLLVIPILLIPLNLVNLYNMVMLWPLISTRRRSKLFYTLTCIVHIAALWQLYFWNLLGWHY
;
A
#
# COMPACT_ATOMS: atom_id res chain seq x y z
N LYS A 1 19.17 0.98 20.73
CA LYS A 1 17.71 0.90 20.96
C LYS A 1 17.42 -0.30 21.85
N SER A 2 16.29 -0.34 22.54
CA SER A 2 15.82 -1.56 23.19
C SER A 2 15.51 -2.64 22.15
N PHE A 3 15.48 -3.89 22.58
CA PHE A 3 15.08 -5.02 21.76
C PHE A 3 13.64 -4.84 21.25
N GLU A 4 13.38 -5.23 19.99
CA GLU A 4 12.06 -5.15 19.36
C GLU A 4 11.24 -6.39 19.74
N TYR A 5 10.15 -6.18 20.48
CA TYR A 5 9.25 -7.26 20.86
C TYR A 5 8.08 -7.36 19.89
N ILE A 6 7.90 -8.53 19.29
CA ILE A 6 6.83 -8.80 18.32
C ILE A 6 5.66 -9.51 19.02
N PRO A 7 4.47 -8.89 19.15
CA PRO A 7 3.32 -9.50 19.82
C PRO A 7 2.63 -10.60 18.99
N LEU A 8 3.02 -10.77 17.72
CA LEU A 8 2.49 -11.77 16.79
C LEU A 8 3.31 -13.07 16.89
N ALA A 9 3.20 -13.75 18.05
CA ALA A 9 4.08 -14.85 18.44
C ALA A 9 4.36 -15.91 17.35
N PRO A 10 3.36 -16.57 16.74
CA PRO A 10 3.62 -17.61 15.74
C PRO A 10 4.08 -17.07 14.38
N ALA A 11 3.92 -15.78 14.11
CA ALA A 11 4.20 -15.19 12.80
C ALA A 11 5.63 -14.64 12.68
N GLY A 12 6.27 -14.26 13.79
CA GLY A 12 7.60 -13.63 13.72
C GLY A 12 8.27 -13.25 15.04
N ALA A 13 7.85 -13.78 16.19
CA ALA A 13 8.46 -13.42 17.47
C ALA A 13 9.70 -14.22 17.86
N VAL A 14 10.09 -15.21 17.04
CA VAL A 14 11.28 -16.02 17.31
C VAL A 14 12.54 -15.17 17.21
N SER A 15 13.39 -15.28 18.23
CA SER A 15 14.74 -14.72 18.24
C SER A 15 15.74 -15.87 18.21
N SER A 16 16.78 -15.76 17.37
CA SER A 16 17.78 -16.81 17.23
C SER A 16 19.17 -16.23 16.93
N THR A 17 20.18 -17.08 16.93
CA THR A 17 21.55 -16.74 16.57
C THR A 17 21.93 -17.39 15.24
N ALA A 18 22.97 -16.90 14.59
CA ALA A 18 23.52 -17.54 13.39
C ALA A 18 23.98 -18.99 13.67
N ALA A 19 24.49 -19.27 14.88
CA ALA A 19 24.92 -20.62 15.26
C ALA A 19 23.75 -21.60 15.39
N ASP A 20 22.62 -21.17 15.94
CA ASP A 20 21.43 -22.03 16.04
C ASP A 20 20.73 -22.18 14.68
N MET A 21 20.71 -21.12 13.87
CA MET A 21 20.21 -21.19 12.50
C MET A 21 21.10 -22.06 11.59
N ALA A 22 22.40 -22.14 11.85
CA ALA A 22 23.27 -23.11 11.17
C ALA A 22 22.85 -24.55 11.47
N LYS A 23 22.51 -24.88 12.71
CA LYS A 23 21.96 -26.22 13.06
C LYS A 23 20.61 -26.46 12.39
N PHE A 24 19.75 -25.44 12.35
CA PHE A 24 18.47 -25.54 11.64
C PHE A 24 18.67 -25.80 10.15
N MET A 25 19.58 -25.09 9.49
CA MET A 25 19.93 -25.33 8.08
C MET A 25 20.54 -26.71 7.85
N GLN A 26 21.39 -27.20 8.77
CA GLN A 26 21.90 -28.59 8.71
C GLN A 26 20.74 -29.60 8.78
N MET A 27 19.73 -29.35 9.61
CA MET A 27 18.54 -30.19 9.66
C MET A 27 17.76 -30.18 8.34
N LEU A 28 17.63 -29.01 7.71
CA LEU A 28 16.98 -28.87 6.42
C LEU A 28 17.75 -29.56 5.29
N LEU A 29 19.08 -29.40 5.23
CA LEU A 29 19.94 -30.08 4.26
C LEU A 29 19.90 -31.61 4.41
N ASN A 30 19.80 -32.09 5.65
CA ASN A 30 19.67 -33.51 5.99
C ASN A 30 18.22 -34.00 6.08
N LYS A 31 17.29 -33.35 5.35
CA LYS A 31 15.90 -33.79 5.17
C LYS A 31 15.15 -34.10 6.48
N GLY A 32 15.32 -33.25 7.49
CA GLY A 32 14.64 -33.42 8.79
C GLY A 32 15.50 -33.98 9.91
N SER A 33 16.75 -34.35 9.66
CA SER A 33 17.66 -34.95 10.66
C SER A 33 18.74 -33.99 11.13
N LEU A 34 19.03 -33.94 12.44
CA LEU A 34 20.16 -33.20 12.99
C LEU A 34 21.06 -34.15 13.77
N GLY A 35 22.24 -34.47 13.21
CA GLY A 35 23.05 -35.58 13.71
C GLY A 35 22.27 -36.89 13.63
N ASP A 36 22.23 -37.63 14.74
CA ASP A 36 21.50 -38.91 14.82
C ASP A 36 20.00 -38.74 15.11
N ALA A 37 19.52 -37.52 15.38
CA ALA A 37 18.13 -37.27 15.74
C ALA A 37 17.26 -36.95 14.52
N LYS A 38 16.16 -37.69 14.33
CA LYS A 38 15.12 -37.38 13.34
C LYS A 38 14.11 -36.42 13.96
N ILE A 39 14.19 -35.13 13.59
CA ILE A 39 13.31 -34.08 14.11
C ILE A 39 11.99 -34.03 13.31
N VAL A 40 12.09 -34.21 11.99
CA VAL A 40 10.95 -34.23 11.05
C VAL A 40 11.04 -35.50 10.22
N SER A 41 9.93 -36.23 10.04
CA SER A 41 9.88 -37.42 9.17
C SER A 41 10.12 -37.06 7.71
N ASP A 42 10.55 -38.02 6.89
CA ASP A 42 10.78 -37.79 5.45
C ASP A 42 9.50 -37.29 4.76
N SER A 43 8.35 -37.92 5.06
CA SER A 43 7.06 -37.53 4.47
C SER A 43 6.64 -36.10 4.85
N THR A 44 6.90 -35.67 6.08
CA THR A 44 6.60 -34.29 6.50
C THR A 44 7.59 -33.31 5.86
N PHE A 45 8.86 -33.67 5.73
CA PHE A 45 9.85 -32.82 5.06
C PHE A 45 9.52 -32.62 3.58
N GLU A 46 9.14 -33.68 2.86
CA GLU A 46 8.68 -33.57 1.47
C GLU A 46 7.41 -32.72 1.35
N SER A 47 6.47 -32.89 2.28
CA SER A 47 5.30 -32.02 2.35
C SER A 47 5.68 -30.56 2.58
N MET A 48 6.70 -30.26 3.40
CA MET A 48 7.15 -28.90 3.66
C MET A 48 7.62 -28.17 2.39
N LEU A 49 8.22 -28.93 1.46
CA LEU A 49 8.77 -28.42 0.20
C LEU A 49 7.81 -28.57 -1.00
N THR A 50 6.58 -29.03 -0.78
CA THR A 50 5.57 -29.14 -1.83
C THR A 50 4.95 -27.76 -2.11
N PRO A 51 4.77 -27.35 -3.38
CA PRO A 51 4.07 -26.11 -3.73
C PRO A 51 2.65 -26.05 -3.16
N VAL A 52 2.37 -24.99 -2.40
CA VAL A 52 1.03 -24.67 -1.86
C VAL A 52 0.29 -23.72 -2.78
N LEU A 53 1.02 -22.77 -3.35
CA LEU A 53 0.48 -21.75 -4.24
C LEU A 53 1.50 -21.41 -5.32
N VAL A 54 1.06 -21.41 -6.57
CA VAL A 54 1.78 -20.87 -7.73
C VAL A 54 0.91 -19.77 -8.29
N HIS A 55 1.44 -18.54 -8.34
CA HIS A 55 0.66 -17.39 -8.81
C HIS A 55 0.41 -17.43 -10.33
N ALA A 56 1.45 -17.74 -11.11
CA ALA A 56 1.34 -17.91 -12.56
C ALA A 56 2.41 -18.89 -13.08
N PRO A 57 2.24 -19.44 -14.29
CA PRO A 57 3.32 -20.20 -14.93
C PRO A 57 4.62 -19.38 -15.00
N GLY A 58 5.74 -19.97 -14.56
CA GLY A 58 7.03 -19.29 -14.54
C GLY A 58 7.31 -18.44 -13.29
N THR A 59 6.42 -18.44 -12.29
CA THR A 59 6.70 -17.86 -10.96
C THR A 59 7.11 -18.93 -9.95
N ASN A 60 8.02 -18.58 -9.05
CA ASN A 60 8.37 -19.41 -7.91
C ASN A 60 7.13 -19.64 -7.01
N PRO A 61 6.91 -20.86 -6.50
CA PRO A 61 5.83 -21.15 -5.57
C PRO A 61 6.04 -20.64 -4.14
N CYS A 62 4.94 -20.48 -3.41
CA CYS A 62 4.95 -20.57 -1.96
C CYS A 62 4.93 -22.04 -1.55
N LEU A 63 5.71 -22.39 -0.53
CA LEU A 63 5.78 -23.71 0.06
C LEU A 63 5.12 -23.67 1.47
N HIS A 64 5.21 -24.76 2.22
CA HIS A 64 4.66 -24.81 3.58
C HIS A 64 5.66 -24.21 4.59
N GLY A 65 5.52 -22.92 4.88
CA GLY A 65 6.39 -22.19 5.80
C GLY A 65 7.75 -21.78 5.20
N PHE A 66 7.93 -22.04 3.91
CA PHE A 66 9.08 -21.58 3.11
C PHE A 66 8.60 -20.93 1.81
N MET A 67 9.51 -20.18 1.21
CA MET A 67 9.38 -19.62 -0.13
C MET A 67 10.32 -20.40 -1.04
N ASP A 68 9.87 -20.71 -2.25
CA ASP A 68 10.80 -21.01 -3.31
C ASP A 68 11.47 -19.70 -3.74
N MET A 69 12.78 -19.65 -3.56
CA MET A 69 13.65 -18.53 -3.86
C MET A 69 14.60 -18.87 -5.00
N SER A 70 14.30 -19.92 -5.77
CA SER A 70 15.11 -20.40 -6.87
C SER A 70 15.36 -19.28 -7.87
N ASN A 71 16.60 -19.19 -8.33
CA ASN A 71 17.01 -18.13 -9.23
C ASN A 71 18.15 -18.62 -10.12
N LYS A 72 18.17 -18.20 -11.39
CA LYS A 72 19.23 -18.52 -12.35
C LYS A 72 19.56 -20.02 -12.46
N GLY A 73 18.53 -20.86 -12.39
CA GLY A 73 18.67 -22.33 -12.43
C GLY A 73 19.20 -22.97 -11.15
N VAL A 74 19.44 -22.19 -10.09
CA VAL A 74 19.80 -22.70 -8.76
C VAL A 74 18.52 -22.91 -7.96
N HIS A 75 18.31 -24.14 -7.47
CA HIS A 75 17.18 -24.44 -6.60
C HIS A 75 17.48 -23.90 -5.19
N ILE A 76 16.61 -23.03 -4.69
CA ILE A 76 16.78 -22.39 -3.39
C ILE A 76 15.42 -22.38 -2.70
N PHE A 77 15.36 -22.85 -1.47
CA PHE A 77 14.19 -22.61 -0.61
C PHE A 77 14.61 -21.93 0.68
N GLY A 78 13.71 -21.17 1.27
CA GLY A 78 14.09 -20.32 2.39
C GLY A 78 12.95 -19.48 2.93
N HIS A 79 13.30 -18.46 3.71
CA HIS A 79 12.33 -17.50 4.20
C HIS A 79 13.02 -16.17 4.51
N GLY A 80 12.37 -15.05 4.18
CA GLY A 80 12.78 -13.72 4.62
C GLY A 80 12.16 -13.37 5.98
N GLY A 81 12.83 -12.56 6.78
CA GLY A 81 12.30 -12.00 8.02
C GLY A 81 12.47 -10.49 8.04
N ASP A 82 11.39 -9.75 8.25
CA ASP A 82 11.42 -8.28 8.22
C ASP A 82 10.59 -7.72 9.39
N THR A 83 11.25 -6.88 10.18
CA THR A 83 10.72 -6.15 11.34
C THR A 83 11.29 -4.73 11.29
N PHE A 84 10.92 -3.84 12.22
CA PHE A 84 11.41 -2.46 12.13
C PHE A 84 12.93 -2.36 12.23
N TRP A 85 13.56 -3.25 13.00
CA TRP A 85 15.00 -3.22 13.26
C TRP A 85 15.75 -4.43 12.74
N PHE A 86 15.10 -5.58 12.56
CA PHE A 86 15.75 -6.80 12.10
C PHE A 86 15.33 -7.22 10.69
N HIS A 87 16.33 -7.47 9.84
CA HIS A 87 16.19 -7.87 8.43
C HIS A 87 17.00 -9.13 8.20
N THR A 88 16.35 -10.25 7.88
CA THR A 88 16.94 -11.60 7.93
C THR A 88 16.69 -12.39 6.64
N LEU A 89 17.72 -13.11 6.18
CA LEU A 89 17.63 -14.12 5.12
C LEU A 89 17.91 -15.50 5.72
N LEU A 90 17.06 -16.47 5.41
CA LEU A 90 17.39 -17.88 5.46
C LEU A 90 17.28 -18.43 4.04
N ALA A 91 18.36 -19.00 3.50
CA ALA A 91 18.36 -19.66 2.20
C ALA A 91 19.11 -20.99 2.28
N VAL A 92 18.50 -22.06 1.78
CA VAL A 92 19.07 -23.40 1.72
C VAL A 92 19.18 -23.79 0.25
N ILE A 93 20.36 -24.27 -0.13
CA ILE A 93 20.69 -24.68 -1.50
C ILE A 93 21.15 -26.16 -1.45
N PRO A 94 20.20 -27.12 -1.53
CA PRO A 94 20.46 -28.54 -1.28
C PRO A 94 21.51 -29.15 -2.20
N GLU A 95 21.51 -28.79 -3.47
CA GLU A 95 22.39 -29.35 -4.50
C GLU A 95 23.88 -29.04 -4.24
N GLN A 96 24.17 -28.06 -3.38
CA GLN A 96 25.52 -27.65 -2.99
C GLN A 96 25.80 -27.88 -1.51
N ASP A 97 24.92 -28.58 -0.79
CA ASP A 97 25.03 -28.81 0.65
C ASP A 97 25.31 -27.52 1.43
N MET A 98 24.61 -26.44 1.05
CA MET A 98 24.91 -25.08 1.49
C MET A 98 23.71 -24.38 2.11
N GLY A 99 23.95 -23.65 3.19
CA GLY A 99 22.97 -22.77 3.83
C GLY A 99 23.55 -21.37 4.05
N ILE A 100 22.74 -20.35 3.80
CA ILE A 100 23.06 -18.95 4.06
C ILE A 100 22.06 -18.41 5.08
N PHE A 101 22.59 -17.87 6.17
CA PHE A 101 21.82 -17.09 7.14
C PHE A 101 22.46 -15.71 7.32
N LEU A 102 21.67 -14.65 7.14
CA LEU A 102 22.08 -13.26 7.32
C LEU A 102 21.07 -12.55 8.20
N SER A 103 21.51 -11.71 9.14
CA SER A 103 20.59 -10.88 9.94
C SER A 103 21.23 -9.53 10.25
N PHE A 104 20.53 -8.45 9.92
CA PHE A 104 20.94 -7.07 10.18
C PHE A 104 20.03 -6.49 11.26
N ASN A 105 20.57 -5.67 12.17
CA ASN A 105 19.87 -5.13 13.34
C ASN A 105 19.73 -3.59 13.30
N SER A 106 19.55 -3.03 12.11
CA SER A 106 19.30 -1.60 11.92
C SER A 106 18.16 -1.37 10.92
N MET A 107 17.49 -0.22 11.04
CA MET A 107 16.40 0.16 10.11
C MET A 107 16.84 0.13 8.64
N LYS A 108 18.10 0.49 8.34
CA LYS A 108 18.65 0.46 6.96
C LYS A 108 19.18 -0.91 6.54
N GLY A 109 19.08 -1.92 7.42
CA GLY A 109 19.56 -3.27 7.15
C GLY A 109 18.88 -3.93 5.94
N GLY A 110 17.62 -3.58 5.69
CA GLY A 110 16.85 -4.10 4.54
C GLY A 110 17.45 -3.72 3.18
N GLU A 111 18.08 -2.56 3.05
CA GLU A 111 18.76 -2.14 1.81
C GLU A 111 19.99 -3.02 1.54
N ALA A 112 20.80 -3.28 2.58
CA ALA A 112 21.99 -4.12 2.48
C ALA A 112 21.66 -5.61 2.27
N TYR A 113 20.55 -6.08 2.84
CA TYR A 113 20.08 -7.47 2.74
C TYR A 113 20.02 -7.96 1.29
N GLY A 114 19.34 -7.22 0.40
CA GLY A 114 19.10 -7.66 -0.98
C GLY A 114 20.38 -7.65 -1.81
N GLU A 115 21.22 -6.64 -1.62
CA GLU A 115 22.51 -6.55 -2.31
C GLU A 115 23.47 -7.67 -1.90
N VAL A 116 23.58 -7.94 -0.59
CA VAL A 116 24.47 -8.99 -0.08
C VAL A 116 23.99 -10.37 -0.55
N ALA A 117 22.68 -10.64 -0.51
CA ALA A 117 22.13 -11.90 -1.02
C ALA A 117 22.47 -12.10 -2.51
N ASN A 118 22.24 -11.09 -3.34
CA ASN A 118 22.56 -11.14 -4.76
C ASN A 118 24.06 -11.29 -5.04
N LEU A 119 24.91 -10.59 -4.27
CA LEU A 119 26.37 -10.72 -4.38
C LEU A 119 26.86 -12.12 -4.02
N LEU A 120 26.31 -12.73 -2.97
CA LEU A 120 26.65 -14.10 -2.58
C LEU A 120 26.24 -15.09 -3.67
N ILE A 121 25.00 -14.98 -4.16
CA ILE A 121 24.51 -15.86 -5.23
C ILE A 121 25.39 -15.74 -6.47
N ASN A 122 25.64 -14.52 -6.96
CA ASN A 122 26.46 -14.30 -8.15
C ASN A 122 27.93 -14.74 -7.96
N LYS A 123 28.45 -14.72 -6.71
CA LYS A 123 29.82 -15.13 -6.40
C LYS A 123 29.97 -16.65 -6.34
N PHE A 124 28.99 -17.37 -5.79
CA PHE A 124 29.07 -18.82 -5.62
C PHE A 124 28.47 -19.60 -6.79
N PHE A 125 27.53 -18.99 -7.52
CA PHE A 125 26.83 -19.61 -8.63
C PHE A 125 27.10 -18.82 -9.91
N HIS A 126 28.07 -19.31 -10.68
CA HIS A 126 28.37 -18.81 -12.01
C HIS A 126 27.47 -19.52 -13.03
N HIS A 127 26.25 -19.04 -13.21
CA HIS A 127 25.36 -19.51 -14.28
C HIS A 127 25.14 -18.42 -15.32
N GLN A 128 25.36 -18.79 -16.59
CA GLN A 128 24.95 -17.97 -17.72
C GLN A 128 23.48 -18.27 -17.98
N ASP A 129 22.62 -17.33 -17.59
CA ASP A 129 21.22 -17.43 -17.95
C ASP A 129 21.08 -17.30 -19.46
N THR A 130 20.60 -18.36 -20.11
CA THR A 130 20.10 -18.24 -21.48
C THR A 130 18.81 -17.43 -21.41
N LEU A 131 18.92 -16.14 -21.70
CA LEU A 131 17.80 -15.21 -21.65
C LEU A 131 16.77 -15.60 -22.72
N VAL A 132 15.51 -15.72 -22.31
CA VAL A 132 14.39 -15.93 -23.24
C VAL A 132 14.38 -14.75 -24.23
N PRO A 133 14.38 -15.01 -25.55
CA PRO A 133 14.35 -13.97 -26.56
C PRO A 133 13.13 -13.06 -26.41
N SER A 134 13.33 -11.77 -26.63
CA SER A 134 12.21 -10.83 -26.66
C SER A 134 11.44 -10.91 -27.98
N ILE A 135 10.13 -10.77 -27.90
CA ILE A 135 9.26 -10.50 -29.05
C ILE A 135 9.07 -8.98 -29.21
N SER A 136 8.34 -8.56 -30.24
CA SER A 136 7.94 -7.16 -30.41
C SER A 136 6.44 -7.03 -30.23
N LEU A 137 6.02 -6.10 -29.36
CA LEU A 137 4.63 -5.72 -29.13
C LEU A 137 4.48 -4.21 -29.33
N SER A 138 3.33 -3.77 -29.84
CA SER A 138 3.06 -2.35 -30.06
C SER A 138 2.89 -1.62 -28.72
N ASP A 139 3.27 -0.33 -28.67
CA ASP A 139 3.01 0.52 -27.51
C ASP A 139 1.51 0.62 -27.17
N GLU A 140 0.65 0.52 -28.19
CA GLU A 140 -0.80 0.45 -28.01
C GLU A 140 -1.21 -0.79 -27.20
N TYR A 141 -0.69 -1.98 -27.54
CA TYR A 141 -0.94 -3.19 -26.77
C TYR A 141 -0.36 -3.09 -25.36
N LEU A 142 0.87 -2.58 -25.24
CA LEU A 142 1.55 -2.43 -23.96
C LEU A 142 0.85 -1.46 -23.00
N SER A 143 0.08 -0.50 -23.53
CA SER A 143 -0.70 0.44 -22.72
C SER A 143 -1.69 -0.27 -21.77
N LYS A 144 -2.12 -1.50 -22.10
CA LYS A 144 -2.97 -2.34 -21.23
C LYS A 144 -2.31 -2.66 -19.88
N PHE A 145 -0.99 -2.77 -19.84
CA PHE A 145 -0.24 -3.08 -18.61
C PHE A 145 0.15 -1.83 -17.82
N ALA A 146 0.06 -0.64 -18.42
CA ALA A 146 0.39 0.60 -17.75
C ALA A 146 -0.61 0.90 -16.62
N GLY A 147 -0.11 1.45 -15.50
CA GLY A 147 -0.93 1.79 -14.35
C GLY A 147 -0.17 1.74 -13.03
N GLU A 148 -0.93 1.94 -11.94
CA GLU A 148 -0.46 1.66 -10.58
C GLU A 148 -0.90 0.25 -10.20
N TYR A 149 -0.05 -0.43 -9.44
CA TYR A 149 -0.31 -1.73 -8.83
C TYR A 149 -0.01 -1.65 -7.33
N LYS A 150 -0.83 -2.31 -6.51
CA LYS A 150 -0.61 -2.44 -5.05
C LYS A 150 -0.34 -3.88 -4.70
N THR A 151 0.45 -4.12 -3.66
CA THR A 151 0.50 -5.46 -3.06
C THR A 151 -0.88 -5.85 -2.54
N ASN A 152 -1.22 -7.14 -2.63
CA ASN A 152 -2.38 -7.74 -1.98
C ASN A 152 -2.17 -7.96 -0.47
N ARG A 153 -0.96 -7.76 0.04
CA ARG A 153 -0.63 -7.94 1.47
C ARG A 153 -0.82 -6.62 2.24
N TYR A 154 -2.07 -6.31 2.59
CA TYR A 154 -2.42 -5.16 3.42
C TYR A 154 -3.70 -5.44 4.22
N PRO A 155 -4.00 -4.66 5.28
CA PRO A 155 -5.27 -4.80 5.99
C PRO A 155 -6.47 -4.33 5.15
N HIS A 156 -7.49 -5.16 4.97
CA HIS A 156 -8.63 -4.84 4.10
C HIS A 156 -9.81 -4.20 4.85
N SER A 157 -10.00 -4.53 6.12
CA SER A 157 -11.24 -4.29 6.88
C SER A 157 -11.11 -3.25 7.98
N ASP A 158 -9.90 -2.77 8.27
CA ASP A 158 -9.64 -1.78 9.32
C ASP A 158 -9.11 -0.46 8.74
N TYR A 159 -8.86 0.51 9.63
CA TYR A 159 -8.34 1.84 9.28
C TYR A 159 -6.91 1.81 8.66
N LEU A 160 -6.15 0.74 8.86
CA LEU A 160 -4.82 0.55 8.27
C LEU A 160 -4.89 0.19 6.79
N LYS A 161 -6.09 -0.01 6.22
CA LYS A 161 -6.31 -0.05 4.77
C LYS A 161 -5.66 1.14 4.04
N LEU A 162 -5.54 2.29 4.70
CA LEU A 162 -4.81 3.47 4.19
C LEU A 162 -3.36 3.18 3.81
N ILE A 163 -2.68 2.23 4.48
CA ILE A 163 -1.29 1.85 4.17
C ILE A 163 -1.19 1.33 2.73
N SER A 164 -2.26 0.74 2.19
CA SER A 164 -2.28 0.32 0.79
C SER A 164 -2.00 1.48 -0.17
N LEU A 165 -2.27 2.75 0.17
CA LEU A 165 -1.93 3.93 -0.67
C LEU A 165 -0.42 4.15 -0.83
N MET A 166 0.40 3.51 0.01
CA MET A 166 1.86 3.55 0.00
C MET A 166 2.43 2.40 -0.83
N GLY A 167 3.71 2.47 -1.21
CA GLY A 167 4.41 1.36 -1.86
C GLY A 167 3.81 0.88 -3.19
N ARG A 168 3.14 1.77 -3.94
CA ARG A 168 2.53 1.44 -5.24
C ARG A 168 3.62 1.24 -6.30
N MET A 169 3.60 0.10 -6.98
CA MET A 169 4.41 -0.14 -8.17
C MET A 169 3.79 0.59 -9.36
N ARG A 170 4.56 1.39 -10.08
CA ARG A 170 4.06 2.11 -11.27
C ARG A 170 4.69 1.53 -12.53
N VAL A 171 3.86 1.00 -13.41
CA VAL A 171 4.23 0.46 -14.71
C VAL A 171 3.89 1.50 -15.78
N LYS A 172 4.84 1.79 -16.66
CA LYS A 172 4.63 2.62 -17.86
C LYS A 172 4.98 1.81 -19.10
N ALA A 173 4.24 2.00 -20.18
CA ALA A 173 4.60 1.48 -21.50
C ALA A 173 5.33 2.56 -22.29
N LYS A 174 6.48 2.22 -22.89
CA LYS A 174 7.27 3.14 -23.72
C LYS A 174 8.23 2.37 -24.62
N GLU A 175 8.28 2.72 -25.91
CA GLU A 175 9.30 2.23 -26.86
C GLU A 175 9.35 0.69 -26.94
N GLY A 176 8.19 0.02 -26.94
CA GLY A 176 8.07 -1.43 -27.01
C GLY A 176 8.42 -2.16 -25.71
N LYS A 177 8.55 -1.44 -24.58
CA LYS A 177 8.95 -1.97 -23.28
C LYS A 177 8.02 -1.52 -22.16
N LEU A 178 8.05 -2.27 -21.06
CA LEU A 178 7.49 -1.81 -19.78
C LEU A 178 8.60 -1.24 -18.90
N GLN A 179 8.34 -0.09 -18.30
CA GLN A 179 9.23 0.61 -17.39
C GLN A 179 8.64 0.59 -15.98
N ILE A 180 9.45 0.18 -15.01
CA ILE A 180 9.13 0.21 -13.59
C ILE A 180 10.17 1.05 -12.88
N ALA A 181 9.73 2.12 -12.22
CA ALA A 181 10.62 3.00 -11.47
C ALA A 181 10.52 2.68 -9.97
N SER A 182 11.67 2.46 -9.34
CA SER A 182 11.86 2.54 -7.90
C SER A 182 12.64 3.82 -7.54
N ASP A 183 12.77 4.13 -6.25
CA ASP A 183 13.37 5.39 -5.79
C ASP A 183 14.84 5.57 -6.23
N SER A 184 15.56 4.49 -6.53
CA SER A 184 16.98 4.51 -6.91
C SER A 184 17.28 3.91 -8.29
N LYS A 185 16.33 3.23 -8.93
CA LYS A 185 16.57 2.51 -10.19
C LYS A 185 15.34 2.52 -11.09
N VAL A 186 15.59 2.46 -12.39
CA VAL A 186 14.57 2.16 -13.39
C VAL A 186 14.89 0.81 -13.99
N ASP A 187 13.97 -0.13 -13.86
CA ASP A 187 14.04 -1.43 -14.52
C ASP A 187 13.16 -1.42 -15.78
N TYR A 188 13.70 -1.97 -16.86
CA TYR A 188 13.01 -2.15 -18.13
C TYR A 188 12.70 -3.62 -18.34
N TYR A 189 11.50 -3.91 -18.82
CA TYR A 189 11.02 -5.25 -19.10
C TYR A 189 10.63 -5.35 -20.58
N VAL A 190 11.19 -6.34 -21.26
CA VAL A 190 10.93 -6.67 -22.66
C VAL A 190 9.92 -7.82 -22.74
N PRO A 191 8.97 -7.79 -23.68
CA PRO A 191 7.99 -8.86 -23.81
C PRO A 191 8.66 -10.14 -24.29
N THR A 192 8.32 -11.26 -23.68
CA THR A 192 8.70 -12.62 -24.12
C THR A 192 7.49 -13.42 -24.60
N ASP A 193 6.29 -13.01 -24.18
CA ASP A 193 4.98 -13.47 -24.64
C ASP A 193 4.00 -12.28 -24.54
N SER A 194 2.75 -12.48 -24.94
CA SER A 194 1.61 -11.59 -24.76
C SER A 194 1.40 -11.11 -23.32
N LEU A 195 1.65 -11.95 -22.31
CA LEU A 195 1.44 -11.63 -20.88
C LEU A 195 2.70 -11.73 -20.02
N SER A 196 3.83 -12.12 -20.60
CA SER A 196 5.07 -12.37 -19.88
C SER A 196 6.17 -11.43 -20.37
N PHE A 197 6.86 -10.83 -19.41
CA PHE A 197 7.88 -9.81 -19.66
C PHE A 197 9.12 -10.11 -18.84
N ARG A 198 10.28 -10.20 -19.48
CA ARG A 198 11.55 -10.41 -18.80
C ARG A 198 12.27 -9.08 -18.62
N LYS A 199 12.93 -8.88 -17.50
CA LYS A 199 13.82 -7.74 -17.26
C LYS A 199 14.93 -7.74 -18.32
N GLU A 200 15.20 -6.61 -18.96
CA GLU A 200 15.95 -6.55 -20.23
C GLU A 200 17.28 -7.33 -20.21
N PHE A 201 18.05 -7.20 -19.12
CA PHE A 201 19.39 -7.80 -18.95
C PHE A 201 19.45 -8.84 -17.83
N ASP A 202 18.32 -9.41 -17.42
CA ASP A 202 18.23 -10.41 -16.35
C ASP A 202 17.22 -11.51 -16.72
N SER A 203 17.25 -12.66 -16.04
CA SER A 203 16.27 -13.73 -16.19
C SER A 203 14.99 -13.48 -15.39
N GLU A 204 15.01 -12.56 -14.42
CA GLU A 204 13.82 -12.12 -13.69
C GLU A 204 12.71 -11.69 -14.66
N SER A 205 11.51 -12.23 -14.44
CA SER A 205 10.32 -11.90 -15.23
C SER A 205 9.16 -11.40 -14.38
N MET A 206 8.28 -10.67 -15.05
CA MET A 206 6.98 -10.23 -14.59
C MET A 206 5.91 -10.85 -15.47
N ILE A 207 4.94 -11.49 -14.84
CA ILE A 207 3.83 -12.16 -15.52
C ILE A 207 2.54 -11.43 -15.15
N PHE A 208 1.73 -11.12 -16.14
CA PHE A 208 0.43 -10.49 -15.95
C PHE A 208 -0.70 -11.50 -16.09
N GLN A 209 -1.75 -11.31 -15.31
CA GLN A 209 -3.00 -12.04 -15.45
C GLN A 209 -4.10 -11.07 -15.86
N VAL A 210 -4.89 -11.50 -16.84
CA VAL A 210 -6.06 -10.80 -17.34
C VAL A 210 -7.35 -11.48 -16.85
N ASP A 211 -8.42 -10.69 -16.74
CA ASP A 211 -9.75 -11.20 -16.44
C ASP A 211 -10.45 -11.76 -17.71
N LYS A 212 -11.73 -12.11 -17.59
CA LYS A 212 -12.54 -12.64 -18.71
C LYS A 212 -12.78 -11.63 -19.84
N LYS A 213 -12.47 -10.35 -19.62
CA LYS A 213 -12.66 -9.25 -20.57
C LYS A 213 -11.34 -8.78 -21.18
N ASP A 214 -10.23 -9.47 -20.91
CA ASP A 214 -8.88 -9.08 -21.32
C ASP A 214 -8.36 -7.82 -20.60
N ASP A 215 -8.94 -7.48 -19.44
CA ASP A 215 -8.44 -6.42 -18.58
C ASP A 215 -7.39 -6.98 -17.61
N VAL A 216 -6.22 -6.34 -17.54
CA VAL A 216 -5.14 -6.74 -16.62
C VAL A 216 -5.60 -6.55 -15.17
N GLU A 217 -5.59 -7.63 -14.39
CA GLU A 217 -6.03 -7.64 -12.98
C GLU A 217 -4.84 -7.76 -12.03
N TYR A 218 -3.86 -8.61 -12.34
CA TYR A 218 -2.69 -8.85 -11.50
C TYR A 218 -1.38 -8.78 -12.29
N ALA A 219 -0.32 -8.44 -11.57
CA ALA A 219 1.07 -8.66 -11.96
C ALA A 219 1.78 -9.50 -10.89
N PHE A 220 2.66 -10.39 -11.33
CA PHE A 220 3.45 -11.28 -10.47
C PHE A 220 4.92 -11.13 -10.84
N LEU A 221 5.78 -11.01 -9.84
CA LEU A 221 7.23 -11.09 -10.04
C LEU A 221 7.66 -12.54 -9.86
N SER A 222 8.39 -13.07 -10.83
CA SER A 222 8.81 -14.49 -10.85
C SER A 222 9.54 -14.96 -9.59
N ASN A 223 10.32 -14.08 -8.96
CA ASN A 223 11.11 -14.38 -7.75
C ASN A 223 10.41 -13.98 -6.43
N MET A 224 9.16 -13.51 -6.46
CA MET A 224 8.42 -13.09 -5.26
C MET A 224 7.11 -13.87 -5.14
N SER A 225 7.17 -15.00 -4.45
CA SER A 225 6.03 -15.91 -4.31
C SER A 225 4.98 -15.48 -3.30
N ILE A 226 5.32 -14.59 -2.36
CA ILE A 226 4.43 -14.17 -1.26
C ILE A 226 3.60 -12.92 -1.55
N PHE A 227 3.78 -12.31 -2.72
CA PHE A 227 3.09 -11.08 -3.12
C PHE A 227 2.44 -11.25 -4.49
N ALA A 228 1.19 -10.82 -4.58
CA ALA A 228 0.57 -10.46 -5.86
C ALA A 228 0.39 -8.95 -5.93
N PHE A 229 0.52 -8.39 -7.12
CA PHE A 229 0.29 -6.98 -7.36
C PHE A 229 -1.04 -6.77 -8.09
N GLU A 230 -2.04 -6.28 -7.36
CA GLU A 230 -3.36 -5.92 -7.91
C GLU A 230 -3.28 -4.61 -8.69
N LYS A 231 -3.80 -4.60 -9.92
CA LYS A 231 -3.94 -3.36 -10.70
C LYS A 231 -4.95 -2.45 -10.00
N VAL A 232 -4.58 -1.18 -9.86
CA VAL A 232 -5.34 -0.22 -9.06
C VAL A 232 -6.48 0.37 -9.89
N PRO A 233 -7.75 0.13 -9.51
CA PRO A 233 -8.87 0.77 -10.20
C PRO A 233 -8.92 2.26 -9.87
N PHE A 234 -9.53 3.06 -10.75
CA PHE A 234 -9.62 4.53 -10.59
C PHE A 234 -10.17 4.97 -9.23
N ARG A 235 -11.17 4.24 -8.70
CA ARG A 235 -11.79 4.51 -7.39
C ARG A 235 -10.83 4.41 -6.20
N GLU A 236 -9.70 3.73 -6.38
CA GLU A 236 -8.63 3.54 -5.39
C GLU A 236 -7.37 4.37 -5.71
N SER A 237 -7.40 5.12 -6.81
CA SER A 237 -6.23 5.85 -7.27
C SER A 237 -5.80 6.90 -6.25
N ARG A 238 -4.49 6.98 -6.02
CA ARG A 238 -3.92 7.99 -5.12
C ARG A 238 -4.27 9.41 -5.57
N GLY A 239 -4.29 9.65 -6.88
CA GLY A 239 -4.64 10.95 -7.46
C GLY A 239 -6.06 11.41 -7.13
N LEU A 240 -7.06 10.52 -7.20
CA LEU A 240 -8.45 10.82 -6.85
C LEU A 240 -8.55 11.24 -5.39
N HIS A 241 -8.01 10.42 -4.48
CA HIS A 241 -8.10 10.66 -3.05
C HIS A 241 -7.33 11.91 -2.59
N LEU A 242 -6.16 12.18 -3.19
CA LEU A 242 -5.43 13.42 -2.93
C LEU A 242 -6.17 14.65 -3.46
N SER A 243 -6.81 14.55 -4.64
CA SER A 243 -7.58 15.67 -5.19
C SER A 243 -8.77 16.02 -4.32
N ILE A 244 -9.51 15.02 -3.82
CA ILE A 244 -10.60 15.23 -2.85
C ILE A 244 -10.05 15.90 -1.59
N LEU A 245 -8.96 15.37 -1.01
CA LEU A 245 -8.35 15.93 0.20
C LEU A 245 -7.93 17.40 0.00
N ILE A 246 -7.26 17.73 -1.11
CA ILE A 246 -6.83 19.09 -1.43
C ILE A 246 -8.04 20.02 -1.55
N LEU A 247 -9.09 19.61 -2.27
CA LEU A 247 -10.31 20.40 -2.40
C LEU A 247 -11.00 20.62 -1.07
N VAL A 248 -11.10 19.59 -0.22
CA VAL A 248 -11.65 19.70 1.13
C VAL A 248 -10.87 20.71 1.95
N VAL A 249 -9.53 20.62 1.92
CA VAL A 249 -8.67 21.54 2.66
C VAL A 249 -8.85 22.97 2.18
N LEU A 250 -8.73 23.22 0.87
CA LEU A 250 -8.83 24.58 0.31
C LEU A 250 -10.20 25.21 0.61
N LEU A 251 -11.29 24.50 0.35
CA LEU A 251 -12.64 25.03 0.58
C LEU A 251 -12.93 25.20 2.08
N SER A 252 -12.47 24.28 2.93
CA SER A 252 -12.62 24.40 4.37
C SER A 252 -11.86 25.59 4.92
N LEU A 253 -10.61 25.85 4.49
CA LEU A 253 -9.87 27.04 4.91
C LEU A 253 -10.59 28.32 4.48
N VAL A 254 -11.13 28.37 3.26
CA VAL A 254 -11.94 29.51 2.81
C VAL A 254 -13.16 29.68 3.73
N VAL A 255 -13.93 28.62 4.01
CA VAL A 255 -15.09 28.69 4.93
C VAL A 255 -14.68 29.16 6.33
N LEU A 256 -13.60 28.59 6.88
CA LEU A 256 -13.16 28.83 8.26
C LEU A 256 -12.65 30.24 8.49
N PHE A 257 -11.97 30.83 7.51
CA PHE A 257 -11.38 32.17 7.65
C PHE A 257 -12.26 33.26 7.02
N HIS A 258 -12.76 33.05 5.80
CA HIS A 258 -13.49 34.10 5.08
C HIS A 258 -14.76 34.53 5.82
N TRP A 259 -15.53 33.60 6.39
CA TRP A 259 -16.79 33.95 7.03
C TRP A 259 -16.63 34.69 8.36
N PRO A 260 -15.76 34.25 9.30
CA PRO A 260 -15.48 35.05 10.50
C PRO A 260 -14.86 36.41 10.17
N ILE A 261 -13.88 36.47 9.26
CA ILE A 261 -13.28 37.76 8.85
C ILE A 261 -14.34 38.68 8.27
N THR A 262 -15.19 38.18 7.36
CA THR A 262 -16.26 38.99 6.77
C THR A 262 -17.29 39.43 7.80
N PHE A 263 -17.57 38.60 8.81
CA PHE A 263 -18.46 38.98 9.92
C PHE A 263 -17.86 40.15 10.71
N PHE A 264 -16.60 40.06 11.15
CA PHE A 264 -15.95 41.12 11.93
C PHE A 264 -15.76 42.41 11.11
N VAL A 265 -15.30 42.30 9.86
CA VAL A 265 -15.14 43.46 8.97
C VAL A 265 -16.47 44.16 8.76
N ARG A 266 -17.59 43.42 8.65
CA ARG A 266 -18.92 43.99 8.38
C ARG A 266 -19.76 44.25 9.62
N PHE A 267 -19.25 43.97 10.81
CA PHE A 267 -19.99 44.08 12.06
C PHE A 267 -20.54 45.50 12.28
N ASN A 268 -19.77 46.51 11.85
CA ASN A 268 -20.13 47.93 11.95
C ASN A 268 -20.56 48.55 10.61
N TYR A 269 -20.75 47.77 9.54
CA TYR A 269 -21.16 48.29 8.23
C TYR A 269 -22.68 48.30 8.09
N GLN A 270 -23.24 49.47 7.76
CA GLN A 270 -24.63 49.59 7.33
C GLN A 270 -24.75 49.21 5.86
N ALA A 271 -25.48 48.14 5.56
CA ALA A 271 -25.71 47.69 4.20
C ALA A 271 -26.74 48.58 3.48
N LEU A 272 -26.47 48.96 2.23
CA LEU A 272 -27.45 49.60 1.35
C LEU A 272 -28.67 48.67 1.17
N GLY A 273 -29.89 49.21 1.12
CA GLY A 273 -31.13 48.42 1.01
C GLY A 273 -31.24 47.55 -0.25
N SER A 274 -30.50 47.89 -1.32
CA SER A 274 -30.40 47.12 -2.56
C SER A 274 -29.33 46.01 -2.54
N ALA A 275 -28.54 45.91 -1.47
CA ALA A 275 -27.50 44.90 -1.37
C ALA A 275 -28.10 43.49 -1.18
N PRO A 276 -27.56 42.47 -1.88
CA PRO A 276 -27.98 41.09 -1.66
C PRO A 276 -27.81 40.68 -0.20
N LYS A 277 -28.80 39.97 0.35
CA LYS A 277 -28.77 39.49 1.73
C LYS A 277 -27.69 38.40 1.89
N PRO A 278 -26.92 38.41 2.98
CA PRO A 278 -26.00 37.32 3.29
C PRO A 278 -26.77 36.03 3.56
N MET A 279 -26.10 34.88 3.38
CA MET A 279 -26.68 33.60 3.78
C MET A 279 -27.03 33.60 5.28
N PRO A 280 -28.13 32.92 5.68
CA PRO A 280 -28.53 32.81 7.08
C PRO A 280 -27.39 32.31 7.97
N PHE A 281 -27.37 32.75 9.24
CA PHE A 281 -26.32 32.37 10.17
C PHE A 281 -26.26 30.86 10.39
N GLY A 282 -27.39 30.18 10.60
CA GLY A 282 -27.43 28.73 10.82
C GLY A 282 -26.83 27.91 9.65
N VAL A 283 -27.06 28.36 8.41
CA VAL A 283 -26.49 27.76 7.20
C VAL A 283 -24.97 27.90 7.17
N LYS A 284 -24.45 29.07 7.57
CA LYS A 284 -23.00 29.29 7.68
C LYS A 284 -22.41 28.49 8.84
N LEU A 285 -23.09 28.46 9.99
CA LEU A 285 -22.60 27.75 11.16
C LEU A 285 -22.51 26.24 10.89
N SER A 286 -23.52 25.63 10.25
CA SER A 286 -23.49 24.19 9.93
C SER A 286 -22.31 23.84 9.03
N MET A 287 -22.10 24.60 7.95
CA MET A 287 -21.01 24.37 7.01
C MET A 287 -19.64 24.66 7.65
N TRP A 288 -19.54 25.71 8.48
CA TRP A 288 -18.32 26.03 9.22
C TRP A 288 -17.94 24.89 10.18
N THR A 289 -18.91 24.39 10.95
CA THR A 289 -18.69 23.25 11.87
C THR A 289 -18.26 21.99 11.12
N THR A 290 -18.89 21.69 9.98
CA THR A 290 -18.48 20.55 9.13
C THR A 290 -17.05 20.69 8.62
N SER A 291 -16.69 21.87 8.08
CA SER A 291 -15.32 22.16 7.61
C SER A 291 -14.30 22.08 8.74
N PHE A 292 -14.63 22.59 9.93
CA PHE A 292 -13.76 22.52 11.10
C PHE A 292 -13.51 21.07 11.51
N LEU A 293 -14.57 20.28 11.67
CA LEU A 293 -14.47 18.88 12.08
C LEU A 293 -13.72 18.03 11.06
N LEU A 294 -13.95 18.23 9.76
CA LEU A 294 -13.19 17.54 8.70
C LEU A 294 -11.69 17.85 8.77
N LEU A 295 -11.33 19.14 8.86
CA LEU A 295 -9.92 19.52 8.97
C LEU A 295 -9.28 19.02 10.26
N PHE A 296 -9.99 19.15 11.39
CA PHE A 296 -9.53 18.63 12.67
C PHE A 296 -9.30 17.11 12.61
N PHE A 297 -10.20 16.37 11.97
CA PHE A 297 -10.04 14.94 11.75
C PHE A 297 -8.80 14.61 10.91
N TYR A 298 -8.62 15.23 9.73
CA TYR A 298 -7.47 14.94 8.87
C TYR A 298 -6.14 15.31 9.54
N VAL A 299 -6.08 16.45 10.23
CA VAL A 299 -4.88 16.88 10.96
C VAL A 299 -4.61 15.93 12.12
N GLY A 300 -5.61 15.60 12.94
CA GLY A 300 -5.47 14.67 14.05
C GLY A 300 -5.05 13.27 13.60
N LEU A 301 -5.60 12.79 12.48
CA LEU A 301 -5.24 11.51 11.89
C LEU A 301 -3.77 11.54 11.42
N SER A 302 -3.38 12.59 10.70
CA SER A 302 -2.00 12.77 10.23
C SER A 302 -0.99 12.80 11.38
N LEU A 303 -1.31 13.52 12.46
CA LEU A 303 -0.49 13.58 13.68
C LEU A 303 -0.43 12.23 14.40
N SER A 304 -1.47 11.41 14.31
CA SER A 304 -1.48 10.07 14.92
C SER A 304 -0.50 9.11 14.22
N PHE A 305 -0.24 9.30 12.93
CA PHE A 305 0.79 8.55 12.19
C PHE A 305 2.20 9.12 12.35
N ALA A 306 2.35 10.35 12.86
CA ALA A 306 3.67 10.99 13.05
C ALA A 306 4.52 10.33 14.14
N GLY A 307 3.91 9.52 15.03
CA GLY A 307 4.61 8.74 16.06
C GLY A 307 5.46 7.58 15.52
N GLY A 308 5.42 7.32 14.21
CA GLY A 308 6.15 6.25 13.54
C GLY A 308 5.31 4.97 13.38
N PRO A 309 5.74 4.07 12.50
CA PRO A 309 4.96 2.89 12.14
C PRO A 309 4.82 1.86 13.28
N GLU A 310 5.79 1.79 14.21
CA GLU A 310 5.78 0.90 15.38
C GLU A 310 4.49 1.03 16.22
N ALA A 311 4.11 2.27 16.54
CA ALA A 311 2.95 2.56 17.39
C ALA A 311 1.63 2.12 16.76
N VAL A 312 1.59 2.05 15.43
CA VAL A 312 0.42 1.77 14.60
C VAL A 312 0.31 0.29 14.26
N VAL A 313 1.44 -0.40 14.06
CA VAL A 313 1.47 -1.83 13.71
C VAL A 313 1.19 -2.71 14.92
N TYR A 314 1.69 -2.36 16.10
CA TYR A 314 1.50 -3.19 17.29
C TYR A 314 0.33 -2.75 18.19
N SER A 315 -0.28 -1.61 17.92
CA SER A 315 -1.40 -1.11 18.70
C SER A 315 -2.26 -0.11 17.94
N VAL A 316 -3.46 0.17 18.45
CA VAL A 316 -4.32 1.25 17.95
C VAL A 316 -4.13 2.47 18.85
N PRO A 317 -3.53 3.57 18.35
CA PRO A 317 -3.32 4.77 19.16
C PRO A 317 -4.63 5.30 19.74
N ALA A 318 -4.64 5.68 21.02
CA ALA A 318 -5.84 6.22 21.66
C ALA A 318 -6.41 7.45 20.92
N THR A 319 -5.53 8.27 20.33
CA THR A 319 -5.91 9.41 19.49
C THR A 319 -6.80 8.98 18.32
N VAL A 320 -6.45 7.91 17.60
CA VAL A 320 -7.25 7.36 16.50
C VAL A 320 -8.62 6.93 17.00
N LYS A 321 -8.67 6.23 18.15
CA LYS A 321 -9.94 5.76 18.74
C LYS A 321 -10.93 6.90 19.01
N TYR A 322 -10.46 8.05 19.49
CA TYR A 322 -11.32 9.21 19.73
C TYR A 322 -11.65 9.98 18.45
N LEU A 323 -10.69 10.09 17.51
CA LEU A 323 -10.91 10.79 16.24
C LEU A 323 -11.99 10.14 15.37
N LEU A 324 -12.13 8.81 15.43
CA LEU A 324 -13.13 8.06 14.66
C LEU A 324 -14.60 8.36 15.05
N VAL A 325 -14.84 9.09 16.15
CA VAL A 325 -16.17 9.67 16.45
C VAL A 325 -16.56 10.72 15.40
N ILE A 326 -15.59 11.49 14.90
CA ILE A 326 -15.87 12.66 14.06
C ILE A 326 -16.54 12.28 12.74
N PRO A 327 -16.07 11.26 11.98
CA PRO A 327 -16.74 10.79 10.78
C PRO A 327 -18.22 10.44 10.99
N ILE A 328 -18.60 9.92 12.16
CA ILE A 328 -20.00 9.65 12.52
C ILE A 328 -20.78 10.96 12.68
N LEU A 329 -20.22 11.95 13.39
CA LEU A 329 -20.84 13.27 13.56
C LEU A 329 -20.97 14.04 12.24
N LEU A 330 -20.08 13.78 11.29
CA LEU A 330 -20.12 14.39 9.96
C LEU A 330 -21.32 13.91 9.13
N ILE A 331 -21.90 12.73 9.40
CA ILE A 331 -23.08 12.23 8.66
C ILE A 331 -24.28 13.17 8.81
N PRO A 332 -24.84 13.40 10.02
CA PRO A 332 -25.99 14.29 10.17
C PRO A 332 -25.67 15.74 9.76
N LEU A 333 -24.44 16.21 9.98
CA LEU A 333 -24.03 17.55 9.56
C LEU A 333 -24.05 17.70 8.03
N ASN A 334 -23.60 16.69 7.28
CA ASN A 334 -23.68 16.70 5.83
C ASN A 334 -25.13 16.63 5.33
N LEU A 335 -26.02 15.89 6.00
CA LEU A 335 -27.45 15.88 5.69
C LEU A 335 -28.09 17.26 5.89
N VAL A 336 -27.77 17.96 6.99
CA VAL A 336 -28.20 19.34 7.23
C VAL A 336 -27.65 20.27 6.15
N ASN A 337 -26.37 20.14 5.77
CA ASN A 337 -25.78 20.96 4.72
C ASN A 337 -26.42 20.72 3.35
N LEU A 338 -26.78 19.47 3.03
CA LEU A 338 -27.50 19.11 1.81
C LEU A 338 -28.91 19.71 1.79
N TYR A 339 -29.64 19.62 2.90
CA TYR A 339 -30.94 20.28 3.04
C TYR A 339 -30.80 21.80 2.83
N ASN A 340 -29.85 22.45 3.52
CA ASN A 340 -29.57 23.87 3.38
C ASN A 340 -29.20 24.24 1.94
N MET A 341 -28.42 23.41 1.24
CA MET A 341 -28.07 23.62 -0.17
C MET A 341 -29.32 23.73 -1.03
N VAL A 342 -30.27 22.80 -0.90
CA VAL A 342 -31.53 22.81 -1.66
C VAL A 342 -32.38 24.05 -1.30
N MET A 343 -32.49 24.36 -0.01
CA MET A 343 -33.30 25.50 0.47
C MET A 343 -32.72 26.87 0.08
N LEU A 344 -31.41 26.99 -0.17
CA LEU A 344 -30.77 28.24 -0.59
C LEU A 344 -31.10 28.63 -2.04
N TRP A 345 -31.34 27.65 -2.93
CA TRP A 345 -31.51 27.92 -4.35
C TRP A 345 -32.74 28.80 -4.67
N PRO A 346 -33.92 28.57 -4.07
CA PRO A 346 -35.09 29.44 -4.24
C PRO A 346 -34.92 30.89 -3.76
N LEU A 347 -33.97 31.18 -2.85
CA LEU A 347 -33.84 32.50 -2.24
C LEU A 347 -33.26 33.56 -3.19
N ILE A 348 -34.10 34.35 -3.86
CA ILE A 348 -33.68 35.40 -4.82
C ILE A 348 -32.74 36.43 -4.17
N SER A 349 -32.93 36.70 -2.87
CA SER A 349 -32.15 37.68 -2.10
C SER A 349 -30.68 37.33 -1.90
N THR A 350 -30.29 36.06 -2.08
CA THR A 350 -28.92 35.59 -1.86
C THR A 350 -28.13 35.56 -3.17
N ARG A 351 -26.87 36.04 -3.14
CA ARG A 351 -26.00 36.09 -4.34
C ARG A 351 -25.79 34.71 -4.95
N ARG A 352 -25.96 34.58 -6.28
CA ARG A 352 -25.72 33.33 -7.03
C ARG A 352 -24.35 32.71 -6.76
N ARG A 353 -23.28 33.51 -6.75
CA ARG A 353 -21.91 33.03 -6.45
C ARG A 353 -21.78 32.37 -5.07
N SER A 354 -22.51 32.86 -4.06
CA SER A 354 -22.48 32.28 -2.72
C SER A 354 -23.20 30.92 -2.68
N LYS A 355 -24.30 30.78 -3.45
CA LYS A 355 -25.01 29.50 -3.61
C LYS A 355 -24.17 28.47 -4.35
N LEU A 356 -23.48 28.88 -5.41
CA LEU A 356 -22.55 28.03 -6.16
C LEU A 356 -21.40 27.55 -5.28
N PHE A 357 -20.76 28.47 -4.54
CA PHE A 357 -19.70 28.11 -3.59
C PHE A 357 -20.19 27.13 -2.50
N TYR A 358 -21.37 27.38 -1.93
CA TYR A 358 -21.96 26.50 -0.93
C TYR A 358 -22.27 25.11 -1.51
N THR A 359 -22.82 25.06 -2.73
CA THR A 359 -23.11 23.81 -3.46
C THR A 359 -21.83 23.02 -3.71
N LEU A 360 -20.79 23.67 -4.22
CA LEU A 360 -19.49 23.04 -4.46
C LEU A 360 -18.88 22.49 -3.16
N THR A 361 -18.91 23.27 -2.09
CA THR A 361 -18.38 22.85 -0.77
C THR A 361 -19.17 21.65 -0.23
N CYS A 362 -20.49 21.64 -0.40
CA CYS A 362 -21.34 20.52 -0.02
C CYS A 362 -20.99 19.24 -0.80
N ILE A 363 -20.81 19.33 -2.12
CA ILE A 363 -20.41 18.19 -2.96
C ILE A 363 -19.05 17.65 -2.52
N VAL A 364 -18.09 18.53 -2.26
CA VAL A 364 -16.74 18.14 -1.82
C VAL A 364 -16.76 17.50 -0.43
N HIS A 365 -17.57 17.97 0.51
CA HIS A 365 -17.73 17.33 1.82
C HIS A 365 -18.41 15.96 1.73
N ILE A 366 -19.37 15.78 0.82
CA ILE A 366 -19.97 14.46 0.55
C ILE A 366 -18.93 13.50 -0.02
N ALA A 367 -18.10 13.96 -0.97
CA ALA A 367 -16.99 13.18 -1.51
C ALA A 367 -15.97 12.82 -0.42
N ALA A 368 -15.70 13.73 0.52
CA ALA A 368 -14.85 13.46 1.69
C ALA A 368 -15.46 12.36 2.58
N LEU A 369 -16.77 12.42 2.86
CA LEU A 369 -17.44 11.41 3.66
C LEU A 369 -17.41 10.03 2.98
N TRP A 370 -17.61 9.98 1.66
CA TRP A 370 -17.39 8.76 0.87
C TRP A 370 -15.95 8.25 0.98
N GLN A 371 -14.96 9.14 0.89
CA GLN A 371 -13.54 8.78 1.06
C GLN A 371 -13.28 8.18 2.46
N LEU A 372 -13.83 8.77 3.52
CA LEU A 372 -13.70 8.24 4.88
C LEU A 372 -14.33 6.85 5.01
N TYR A 373 -15.52 6.66 4.45
CA TYR A 373 -16.17 5.33 4.37
C TYR A 373 -15.32 4.32 3.59
N PHE A 374 -14.82 4.73 2.41
CA PHE A 374 -14.04 3.87 1.52
C PHE A 374 -12.77 3.32 2.19
N TRP A 375 -12.14 4.12 3.04
CA TRP A 375 -10.93 3.78 3.78
C TRP A 375 -11.18 3.22 5.19
N ASN A 376 -12.41 2.77 5.49
CA ASN A 376 -12.81 2.21 6.79
C ASN A 376 -12.60 3.18 7.97
N LEU A 377 -12.67 4.48 7.73
CA LEU A 377 -12.54 5.52 8.76
C LEU A 377 -13.91 5.95 9.33
N LEU A 378 -15.01 5.36 8.86
CA LEU A 378 -16.35 5.66 9.36
C LEU A 378 -16.74 4.65 10.44
N GLY A 379 -16.47 4.99 11.70
CA GLY A 379 -16.66 4.10 12.85
C GLY A 379 -15.38 3.42 13.32
N TRP A 380 -15.51 2.49 14.26
CA TRP A 380 -14.39 1.81 14.92
C TRP A 380 -14.05 0.49 14.24
N HIS A 381 -13.43 0.58 13.06
CA HIS A 381 -12.89 -0.57 12.33
C HIS A 381 -11.40 -0.76 12.65
N TYR A 382 -11.08 -1.52 13.71
CA TYR A 382 -9.72 -1.92 14.10
C TYR A 382 -9.71 -3.11 15.05
#